data_AF-A0A946ZFD3-F1
#
_entry.id   AF-A0A946ZFD3-F1
#
_cell.length_a   1.000
_cell.length_b   1.000
_cell.length_c   1.000
_cell.angle_alpha   90.00
_cell.angle_beta   90.00
_cell.angle_gamma   90.00
#
_symmetry.space_group_name_H-M   'P 1'
#
loop_
_entity.id
_entity.type
_entity.pdbx_description
1 polymer ?
#
loop_
_entity_poly.entity_id
_entity_poly.type
_entity_poly.pdbx_seq_one_letter_code
_entity_poly.pdbx_strand_id
1 'polypeptide(L)'
;VIVIRTKNIGYDKAVVEKSKALIEGNNYSESIELIEGSHNSELGGMLKQAESFSQAKQIFSEYIAQTESPGVDVYFNASDYFRRWNMEFAIELLDVVGNLAYNNTKALRGLAYKYEELGKLKKAKEVFQRIAIISPLEAQTYVDLARSYKNSGDYQEALDLFKMMMMNQKEGIDFTGIRNSIENEIRHILAFHRTKVKYDDLPMDLRTANFKYDVRVVCEWNDPYAEFEIQFVNPGKRYFTWRNSKLNNTQRMLDGVTNGYAMEEFIIDDAAQGEWIINLKAKEEDTGINPTFFKYTVYTDYGLPTETSETRVIQLANQTQKVTLDRLRYE
;
A
#
# COMPACT_ATOMS: atom_id res chain seq x y z
N VAL A 1 5.84 11.92 -23.17
CA VAL A 1 6.43 10.59 -22.86
C VAL A 1 6.27 10.38 -21.37
N ILE A 2 5.75 9.22 -20.94
CA ILE A 2 5.72 8.87 -19.51
C ILE A 2 6.86 7.88 -19.28
N VAL A 3 7.74 8.19 -18.34
CA VAL A 3 8.80 7.27 -17.92
C VAL A 3 8.48 6.82 -16.51
N ILE A 4 7.79 5.69 -16.40
CA ILE A 4 7.60 5.01 -15.13
C ILE A 4 8.54 3.82 -15.10
N ARG A 5 9.36 3.75 -14.06
CA ARG A 5 10.32 2.67 -13.88
C ARG A 5 9.86 1.78 -12.74
N THR A 6 9.71 0.50 -13.04
CA THR A 6 9.66 -0.61 -12.10
C THR A 6 11.00 -1.33 -12.27
N LYS A 7 12.03 -0.97 -11.50
CA LYS A 7 13.31 -1.69 -11.59
C LYS A 7 13.15 -2.98 -10.78
N ASN A 8 13.50 -4.13 -11.34
CA ASN A 8 13.88 -5.33 -10.59
C ASN A 8 15.28 -5.74 -11.07
N ILE A 9 16.23 -5.83 -10.15
CA ILE A 9 17.61 -6.23 -10.49
C ILE A 9 17.74 -7.72 -10.20
N GLY A 10 17.47 -8.55 -11.21
CA GLY A 10 18.01 -9.91 -11.25
C GLY A 10 19.49 -9.83 -11.59
N TYR A 11 20.34 -10.49 -10.79
CA TYR A 11 21.77 -10.68 -11.07
C TYR A 11 21.93 -11.65 -12.25
N ASP A 12 21.65 -11.16 -13.45
CA ASP A 12 22.18 -11.65 -14.71
C ASP A 12 21.88 -10.58 -15.78
N LYS A 13 22.93 -9.92 -16.28
CA LYS A 13 22.92 -8.95 -17.39
C LYS A 13 21.64 -8.10 -17.53
N ALA A 14 21.61 -7.00 -16.79
CA ALA A 14 20.84 -5.77 -17.05
C ALA A 14 19.86 -5.79 -18.23
N VAL A 15 18.68 -6.40 -18.04
CA VAL A 15 17.47 -5.92 -18.68
C VAL A 15 16.83 -4.96 -17.68
N VAL A 16 17.30 -3.71 -17.68
CA VAL A 16 16.44 -2.63 -17.18
C VAL A 16 15.27 -2.63 -18.15
N GLU A 17 14.10 -3.15 -17.75
CA GLU A 17 12.86 -2.82 -18.44
C GLU A 17 12.62 -1.32 -18.21
N LYS A 18 13.31 -0.50 -19.01
CA LYS A 18 12.88 0.85 -19.29
C LYS A 18 11.60 0.67 -20.09
N SER A 19 10.47 0.57 -19.41
CA SER A 19 9.16 0.89 -19.98
C SER A 19 9.15 2.40 -20.26
N LYS A 20 9.95 2.83 -21.25
CA LYS A 20 9.80 4.12 -21.88
C LYS A 20 8.47 4.02 -22.60
N ALA A 21 7.43 4.65 -22.08
CA ALA A 21 6.22 4.87 -22.86
C ALA A 21 6.52 5.96 -23.91
N LEU A 22 7.33 5.58 -24.91
CA LEU A 22 7.31 6.09 -26.28
C LEU A 22 6.21 5.36 -27.08
N ILE A 23 5.21 4.78 -26.39
CA ILE A 23 4.10 4.07 -27.02
C ILE A 23 3.22 5.14 -27.67
N GLU A 24 3.26 5.22 -29.00
CA GLU A 24 2.30 5.98 -29.79
C GLU A 24 0.88 5.41 -29.55
N GLY A 25 -0.13 6.26 -29.41
CA GLY A 25 -1.53 5.84 -29.25
C GLY A 25 -2.10 5.79 -27.82
N ASN A 26 -1.32 6.09 -26.77
CA ASN A 26 -1.81 6.10 -25.37
C ASN A 26 -2.48 7.41 -24.92
N ASN A 27 -3.30 8.02 -25.77
CA ASN A 27 -4.05 9.23 -25.39
C ASN A 27 -5.14 8.89 -24.37
N TYR A 28 -5.20 9.64 -23.27
CA TYR A 28 -6.21 9.49 -22.24
C TYR A 28 -7.37 10.46 -22.49
N SER A 29 -8.56 9.91 -22.71
CA SER A 29 -9.80 10.67 -22.95
C SER A 29 -10.95 10.24 -22.05
N GLU A 30 -10.70 9.35 -21.08
CA GLU A 30 -11.71 8.86 -20.15
C GLU A 30 -12.03 9.94 -19.10
N SER A 31 -13.30 10.06 -18.71
CA SER A 31 -13.75 10.87 -17.58
C SER A 31 -14.27 9.92 -16.51
N ILE A 32 -13.41 9.62 -15.53
CA ILE A 32 -13.66 8.63 -14.50
C ILE A 32 -13.93 9.33 -13.17
N GLU A 33 -14.95 8.88 -12.46
CA GLU A 33 -15.29 9.41 -11.14
C GLU A 33 -14.19 9.10 -10.11
N LEU A 34 -14.04 10.02 -9.14
CA LEU A 34 -13.21 9.78 -7.96
C LEU A 34 -13.90 8.72 -7.11
N ILE A 35 -13.12 7.80 -6.55
CA ILE A 35 -13.66 6.77 -5.66
C ILE A 35 -14.39 7.43 -4.49
N GLU A 36 -15.70 7.18 -4.39
CA GLU A 36 -16.44 7.45 -3.16
C GLU A 36 -16.10 6.36 -2.15
N GLY A 37 -15.91 6.73 -0.86
CA GLY A 37 -15.53 5.78 0.20
C GLY A 37 -16.37 4.50 0.20
N SER A 38 -15.81 3.39 0.71
CA SER A 38 -16.31 2.00 0.58
C SER A 38 -17.65 1.75 1.28
N HIS A 39 -18.71 2.39 0.81
CA HIS A 39 -20.08 2.25 1.32
C HIS A 39 -20.98 1.45 0.38
N ASN A 40 -20.38 0.71 -0.57
CA ASN A 40 -21.11 -0.15 -1.52
C ASN A 40 -21.48 -1.51 -0.91
N SER A 41 -21.49 -1.61 0.44
CA SER A 41 -22.03 -2.75 1.18
C SER A 41 -23.46 -2.46 1.64
N GLU A 42 -24.21 -3.52 1.98
CA GLU A 42 -25.55 -3.39 2.57
C GLU A 42 -25.53 -2.46 3.79
N LEU A 43 -24.62 -2.72 4.74
CA LEU A 43 -24.42 -1.86 5.91
C LEU A 43 -24.07 -0.42 5.50
N GLY A 44 -23.18 -0.22 4.52
CA GLY A 44 -22.81 1.11 4.02
C GLY A 44 -24.02 1.90 3.50
N GLY A 45 -24.92 1.23 2.76
CA GLY A 45 -26.18 1.80 2.29
C GLY A 45 -27.13 2.19 3.43
N MET A 46 -27.23 1.35 4.47
CA MET A 46 -28.03 1.65 5.66
C MET A 46 -27.45 2.83 6.45
N LEU A 47 -26.14 2.83 6.70
CA LEU A 47 -25.46 3.90 7.45
C LEU A 47 -25.57 5.25 6.73
N LYS A 48 -25.55 5.28 5.39
CA LYS A 48 -25.74 6.51 4.60
C LYS A 48 -27.08 7.21 4.87
N GLN A 49 -28.11 6.49 5.34
CA GLN A 49 -29.41 7.08 5.72
C GLN A 49 -29.40 7.76 7.08
N ALA A 50 -28.34 7.56 7.88
CA ALA A 50 -28.26 8.14 9.20
C ALA A 50 -27.90 9.63 9.16
N GLU A 51 -28.63 10.43 9.93
CA GLU A 51 -28.45 11.88 10.02
C GLU A 51 -27.62 12.31 11.24
N SER A 52 -27.37 11.41 12.20
CA SER A 52 -26.64 11.71 13.43
C SER A 52 -25.86 10.51 13.98
N PHE A 53 -24.77 10.79 14.71
CA PHE A 53 -23.90 9.78 15.36
C PHE A 53 -24.66 8.67 16.07
N SER A 54 -25.64 9.06 16.88
CA SER A 54 -26.49 8.13 17.63
C SER A 54 -27.30 7.21 16.71
N GLN A 55 -27.88 7.76 15.63
CA GLN A 55 -28.68 6.99 14.69
C GLN A 55 -27.84 5.97 13.91
N ALA A 56 -26.65 6.32 13.41
CA ALA A 56 -25.83 5.31 12.74
C ALA A 56 -25.32 4.25 13.72
N LYS A 57 -25.01 4.61 14.98
CA LYS A 57 -24.65 3.61 16.00
C LYS A 57 -25.78 2.63 16.25
N GLN A 58 -27.03 3.11 16.28
CA GLN A 58 -28.20 2.25 16.38
C GLN A 58 -28.33 1.32 15.17
N ILE A 59 -28.26 1.86 13.95
CA ILE A 59 -28.30 1.08 12.69
C ILE A 59 -27.20 -0.01 12.70
N PHE A 60 -25.97 0.36 13.06
CA PHE A 60 -24.85 -0.58 13.14
C PHE A 60 -25.10 -1.68 14.18
N SER A 61 -25.62 -1.33 15.35
CA SER A 61 -25.88 -2.28 16.42
C SER A 61 -27.01 -3.26 16.06
N GLU A 62 -28.07 -2.77 15.41
CA GLU A 62 -29.16 -3.60 14.89
C GLU A 62 -28.67 -4.55 13.78
N TYR A 63 -27.83 -4.05 12.86
CA TYR A 63 -27.22 -4.86 11.81
C TYR A 63 -26.38 -6.01 12.39
N ILE A 64 -25.48 -5.69 13.33
CA ILE A 64 -24.63 -6.70 13.99
C ILE A 64 -25.48 -7.72 14.76
N ALA A 65 -26.55 -7.29 15.45
CA ALA A 65 -27.42 -8.19 16.21
C ALA A 65 -28.20 -9.18 15.32
N GLN A 66 -28.48 -8.80 14.06
CA GLN A 66 -29.19 -9.63 13.09
C GLN A 66 -28.25 -10.48 12.22
N THR A 67 -26.96 -10.16 12.21
CA THR A 67 -25.97 -10.86 11.39
C THR A 67 -25.40 -12.05 12.18
N GLU A 68 -25.63 -13.26 11.67
CA GLU A 68 -25.00 -14.45 12.23
C GLU A 68 -23.50 -14.44 11.89
N SER A 69 -22.64 -14.33 12.92
CA SER A 69 -21.17 -14.31 12.81
C SER A 69 -20.63 -13.24 11.84
N PRO A 70 -20.74 -11.94 12.18
CA PRO A 70 -20.29 -10.85 11.31
C PRO A 70 -18.79 -10.95 11.02
N GLY A 71 -18.44 -10.81 9.74
CA GLY A 71 -17.07 -10.78 9.29
C GLY A 71 -16.32 -9.51 9.67
N VAL A 72 -15.00 -9.51 9.48
CA VAL A 72 -14.19 -8.33 9.80
C VAL A 72 -14.42 -7.18 8.81
N ASP A 73 -14.89 -7.49 7.59
CA ASP A 73 -15.33 -6.51 6.60
C ASP A 73 -16.40 -5.56 7.15
N VAL A 74 -17.32 -6.06 7.98
CA VAL A 74 -18.39 -5.26 8.59
C VAL A 74 -17.81 -4.15 9.47
N TYR A 75 -16.81 -4.49 10.29
CA TYR A 75 -16.14 -3.54 11.17
C TYR A 75 -15.23 -2.55 10.42
N PHE A 76 -14.57 -3.00 9.35
CA PHE A 76 -13.83 -2.10 8.45
C PHE A 76 -14.75 -1.06 7.80
N ASN A 77 -15.86 -1.52 7.20
CA ASN A 77 -16.85 -0.65 6.56
C ASN A 77 -17.49 0.32 7.54
N ALA A 78 -17.82 -0.16 8.75
CA ALA A 78 -18.35 0.68 9.81
C ALA A 78 -17.32 1.73 10.26
N SER A 79 -16.07 1.34 10.51
CA SER A 79 -14.98 2.28 10.85
C SER A 79 -14.83 3.38 9.79
N ASP A 80 -14.81 3.00 8.51
CA ASP A 80 -14.71 3.95 7.40
C ASP A 80 -15.90 4.91 7.36
N TYR A 81 -17.11 4.46 7.70
CA TYR A 81 -18.26 5.34 7.83
C TYR A 81 -18.19 6.21 9.09
N PHE A 82 -17.79 5.70 10.25
CA PHE A 82 -17.85 6.45 11.50
C PHE A 82 -16.76 7.52 11.63
N ARG A 83 -15.68 7.47 10.83
CA ARG A 83 -14.58 8.46 10.88
C ARG A 83 -15.06 9.91 10.67
N ARG A 84 -16.13 10.13 9.89
CA ARG A 84 -16.70 11.48 9.64
C ARG A 84 -17.40 12.06 10.88
N TRP A 85 -17.73 11.23 11.87
CA TRP A 85 -18.50 11.63 13.04
C TRP A 85 -17.70 11.51 14.32
N ASN A 86 -16.99 10.41 14.52
CA ASN A 86 -16.17 10.18 15.70
C ASN A 86 -15.00 9.25 15.35
N MET A 87 -13.80 9.83 15.33
CA MET A 87 -12.56 9.11 15.02
C MET A 87 -12.20 8.06 16.07
N GLU A 88 -12.49 8.31 17.35
CA GLU A 88 -12.19 7.36 18.44
C GLU A 88 -13.03 6.10 18.30
N PHE A 89 -14.33 6.24 18.06
CA PHE A 89 -15.24 5.11 17.82
C PHE A 89 -14.87 4.34 16.55
N ALA A 90 -14.46 5.02 15.48
CA ALA A 90 -13.95 4.34 14.27
C ALA A 90 -12.73 3.46 14.60
N ILE A 91 -11.82 3.95 15.43
CA ILE A 91 -10.64 3.19 15.89
C ILE A 91 -11.04 2.02 16.78
N GLU A 92 -12.04 2.18 17.67
CA GLU A 92 -12.56 1.07 18.49
C GLU A 92 -13.08 -0.08 17.61
N LEU A 93 -13.75 0.23 16.50
CA LEU A 93 -14.23 -0.78 15.54
C LEU A 93 -13.05 -1.51 14.86
N LEU A 94 -11.96 -0.82 14.57
CA LEU A 94 -10.72 -1.46 14.08
C LEU A 94 -10.06 -2.33 15.16
N ASP A 95 -10.11 -1.93 16.44
CA ASP A 95 -9.61 -2.78 17.53
C ASP A 95 -10.38 -4.10 17.65
N VAL A 96 -11.70 -4.09 17.35
CA VAL A 96 -12.49 -5.33 17.27
C VAL A 96 -11.97 -6.27 16.19
N VAL A 97 -11.56 -5.75 15.03
CA VAL A 97 -10.93 -6.56 13.96
C VAL A 97 -9.69 -7.28 14.47
N GLY A 98 -8.82 -6.60 15.24
CA GLY A 98 -7.60 -7.19 15.79
C GLY A 98 -7.88 -8.41 16.67
N ASN A 99 -8.98 -8.38 17.43
CA ASN A 99 -9.42 -9.48 18.27
C ASN A 99 -10.02 -10.64 17.45
N LEU A 100 -10.90 -10.32 16.48
CA LEU A 100 -11.57 -11.34 15.65
C LEU A 100 -10.59 -12.04 14.68
N ALA A 101 -9.62 -11.30 14.14
CA ALA A 101 -8.65 -11.78 13.16
C ALA A 101 -7.27 -12.08 13.76
N TYR A 102 -7.17 -12.35 15.07
CA TYR A 102 -5.88 -12.45 15.78
C TYR A 102 -4.84 -13.42 15.18
N ASN A 103 -5.28 -14.39 14.38
CA ASN A 103 -4.44 -15.37 13.67
C ASN A 103 -4.57 -15.31 12.14
N ASN A 104 -5.23 -14.30 11.58
CA ASN A 104 -5.47 -14.16 10.15
C ASN A 104 -4.59 -13.04 9.57
N THR A 105 -3.47 -13.41 8.94
CA THR A 105 -2.50 -12.45 8.38
C THR A 105 -3.11 -11.51 7.33
N LYS A 106 -4.03 -11.98 6.47
CA LYS A 106 -4.70 -11.12 5.45
C LYS A 106 -5.49 -10.00 6.12
N ALA A 107 -6.30 -10.34 7.12
CA ALA A 107 -7.11 -9.37 7.86
C ALA A 107 -6.27 -8.45 8.76
N LEU A 108 -5.26 -8.99 9.45
CA LEU A 108 -4.32 -8.19 10.24
C LEU A 108 -3.53 -7.19 9.38
N ARG A 109 -3.10 -7.59 8.18
CA ARG A 109 -2.40 -6.68 7.27
C ARG A 109 -3.32 -5.57 6.78
N GLY A 110 -4.58 -5.89 6.48
CA GLY A 110 -5.62 -4.89 6.22
C GLY A 110 -5.83 -3.92 7.40
N LEU A 111 -5.86 -4.44 8.63
CA LEU A 111 -5.96 -3.64 9.85
C LEU A 111 -4.76 -2.70 10.02
N ALA A 112 -3.55 -3.20 9.82
CA ALA A 112 -2.33 -2.40 9.90
C ALA A 112 -2.35 -1.27 8.87
N TYR A 113 -2.76 -1.54 7.62
CA TYR A 113 -2.90 -0.54 6.57
C TYR A 113 -3.90 0.56 6.98
N LYS A 114 -5.06 0.18 7.55
CA LYS A 114 -6.04 1.16 8.05
C LYS A 114 -5.48 1.99 9.21
N TYR A 115 -4.68 1.41 10.10
CA TYR A 115 -4.00 2.19 11.13
C TYR A 115 -2.95 3.15 10.57
N GLU A 116 -2.22 2.76 9.52
CA GLU A 116 -1.29 3.67 8.84
C GLU A 116 -2.04 4.85 8.17
N GLU A 117 -3.13 4.58 7.45
CA GLU A 117 -3.99 5.62 6.86
C GLU A 117 -4.49 6.63 7.90
N LEU A 118 -4.86 6.14 9.10
CA LEU A 118 -5.35 6.99 10.19
C LEU A 118 -4.23 7.61 11.05
N GLY A 119 -2.96 7.44 10.68
CA GLY A 119 -1.80 7.94 11.43
C GLY A 119 -1.59 7.27 12.80
N LYS A 120 -2.19 6.10 13.05
CA LYS A 120 -2.07 5.32 14.29
C LYS A 120 -0.87 4.38 14.25
N LEU A 121 0.31 4.97 14.04
CA LEU A 121 1.56 4.24 13.75
C LEU A 121 1.96 3.24 14.83
N LYS A 122 1.71 3.55 16.12
CA LYS A 122 1.97 2.61 17.23
C LYS A 122 1.10 1.36 17.13
N LYS A 123 -0.20 1.51 16.84
CA LYS A 123 -1.12 0.37 16.66
C LYS A 123 -0.76 -0.44 15.41
N ALA A 124 -0.41 0.23 14.31
CA ALA A 124 0.08 -0.45 13.11
C ALA A 124 1.31 -1.31 13.41
N LYS A 125 2.30 -0.77 14.15
CA LYS A 125 3.49 -1.50 14.58
C LYS A 125 3.15 -2.75 15.41
N GLU A 126 2.25 -2.65 16.39
CA GLU A 126 1.81 -3.80 17.19
C GLU A 126 1.19 -4.91 16.33
N VAL A 127 0.37 -4.54 15.34
CA VAL A 127 -0.23 -5.48 14.39
C VAL A 127 0.84 -6.12 13.48
N PHE A 128 1.81 -5.35 12.98
CA PHE A 128 2.90 -5.92 12.17
C PHE A 128 3.84 -6.83 12.98
N GLN A 129 4.08 -6.53 14.25
CA GLN A 129 4.78 -7.44 15.17
C GLN A 129 4.01 -8.75 15.34
N ARG A 130 2.67 -8.69 15.43
CA ARG A 130 1.82 -9.89 15.47
C ARG A 130 1.93 -10.70 14.18
N ILE A 131 1.88 -10.05 13.02
CA ILE A 131 2.07 -10.70 11.71
C ILE A 131 3.42 -11.40 11.63
N ALA A 132 4.48 -10.79 12.16
CA ALA A 132 5.82 -11.41 12.20
C ALA A 132 5.90 -12.70 13.01
N ILE A 133 5.03 -12.87 14.00
CA ILE A 133 4.91 -14.12 14.77
C ILE A 133 4.16 -15.19 13.97
N ILE A 134 3.12 -14.80 13.21
CA ILE A 134 2.23 -15.74 12.49
C ILE A 134 2.85 -16.20 11.15
N SER A 135 3.43 -15.26 10.41
CA SER A 135 3.94 -15.46 9.05
C SER A 135 5.45 -15.11 8.96
N PRO A 136 6.33 -15.84 9.66
CA PRO A 136 7.76 -15.51 9.74
C PRO A 136 8.55 -15.83 8.47
N LEU A 137 7.95 -16.44 7.46
CA LEU A 137 8.58 -16.83 6.19
C LEU A 137 8.13 -15.99 4.99
N GLU A 138 7.26 -15.00 5.19
CA GLU A 138 6.84 -14.06 4.14
C GLU A 138 7.83 -12.89 4.06
N ALA A 139 8.35 -12.55 2.87
CA ALA A 139 9.24 -11.41 2.71
C ALA A 139 8.57 -10.07 3.10
N GLN A 140 7.28 -9.90 2.78
CA GLN A 140 6.51 -8.70 3.11
C GLN A 140 6.46 -8.44 4.61
N THR A 141 6.36 -9.49 5.43
CA THR A 141 6.33 -9.38 6.90
C THR A 141 7.49 -8.55 7.45
N TYR A 142 8.69 -8.74 6.91
CA TYR A 142 9.88 -8.02 7.38
C TYR A 142 9.96 -6.60 6.83
N VAL A 143 9.48 -6.36 5.61
CA VAL A 143 9.37 -5.01 5.03
C VAL A 143 8.34 -4.19 5.79
N ASP A 144 7.16 -4.75 6.03
CA ASP A 144 6.08 -4.15 6.82
C ASP A 144 6.57 -3.78 8.23
N LEU A 145 7.23 -4.72 8.91
CA LEU A 145 7.76 -4.50 10.25
C LEU A 145 8.85 -3.40 10.26
N ALA A 146 9.80 -3.45 9.32
CA ALA A 146 10.85 -2.43 9.21
C ALA A 146 10.28 -1.03 8.93
N ARG A 147 9.30 -0.93 8.04
CA ARG A 147 8.58 0.33 7.78
C ARG A 147 7.83 0.81 9.02
N SER A 148 7.17 -0.09 9.75
CA SER A 148 6.44 0.28 10.97
C SER A 148 7.35 0.85 12.07
N TYR A 149 8.56 0.30 12.21
CA TYR A 149 9.60 0.85 13.09
C TYR A 149 10.06 2.22 12.60
N LYS A 150 10.35 2.37 11.30
CA LYS A 150 10.74 3.66 10.70
C LYS A 150 9.68 4.73 10.97
N ASN A 151 8.42 4.43 10.70
CA ASN A 151 7.28 5.34 10.85
C ASN A 151 7.02 5.67 12.33
N SER A 152 7.31 4.76 13.25
CA SER A 152 7.20 4.98 14.70
C SER A 152 8.40 5.72 15.32
N GLY A 153 9.44 6.02 14.54
CA GLY A 153 10.66 6.69 14.99
C GLY A 153 11.78 5.77 15.49
N ASP A 154 11.59 4.46 15.41
CA ASP A 154 12.55 3.42 15.79
C ASP A 154 13.51 3.14 14.62
N TYR A 155 14.29 4.15 14.23
CA TYR A 155 15.06 4.14 12.97
C TYR A 155 16.19 3.11 12.95
N GLN A 156 16.78 2.80 14.10
CA GLN A 156 17.87 1.82 14.18
C GLN A 156 17.34 0.42 13.93
N GLU A 157 16.24 0.05 14.58
CA GLU A 157 15.54 -1.22 14.41
C GLU A 157 15.05 -1.41 12.97
N ALA A 158 14.52 -0.33 12.38
CA ALA A 158 14.16 -0.32 10.97
C ALA A 158 15.37 -0.61 10.06
N LEU A 159 16.48 0.11 10.27
CA LEU A 159 17.70 -0.06 9.47
C LEU A 159 18.28 -1.47 9.61
N ASP A 160 18.27 -2.06 10.81
CA ASP A 160 18.79 -3.40 11.05
C ASP A 160 17.97 -4.47 10.32
N LEU A 161 16.64 -4.32 10.28
CA LEU A 161 15.80 -5.20 9.46
C LEU A 161 16.05 -5.01 7.96
N PHE A 162 16.13 -3.77 7.48
CA PHE A 162 16.44 -3.52 6.07
C PHE A 162 17.81 -4.07 5.66
N LYS A 163 18.83 -3.96 6.52
CA LYS A 163 20.15 -4.57 6.33
C LYS A 163 20.08 -6.09 6.21
N MET A 164 19.37 -6.73 7.13
CA MET A 164 19.18 -8.18 7.14
C MET A 164 18.55 -8.66 5.83
N MET A 165 17.54 -7.94 5.32
CA MET A 165 16.91 -8.24 4.02
C MET A 165 17.86 -7.97 2.84
N MET A 166 18.58 -6.85 2.83
CA MET A 166 19.54 -6.54 1.74
C MET A 166 20.67 -7.55 1.61
N MET A 167 21.08 -8.13 2.74
CA MET A 167 22.13 -9.15 2.81
C MET A 167 21.59 -10.58 2.68
N ASN A 168 20.28 -10.76 2.45
CA ASN A 168 19.60 -12.07 2.38
C ASN A 168 19.97 -12.99 3.56
N GLN A 169 20.01 -12.44 4.78
CA GLN A 169 20.46 -13.16 5.97
C GLN A 169 19.37 -14.02 6.63
N LYS A 170 18.12 -13.95 6.15
CA LYS A 170 17.03 -14.79 6.65
C LYS A 170 16.85 -16.01 5.74
N GLU A 171 17.25 -17.17 6.27
CA GLU A 171 17.11 -18.44 5.57
C GLU A 171 15.65 -18.72 5.19
N GLY A 172 15.45 -19.23 3.97
CA GLY A 172 14.14 -19.59 3.44
C GLY A 172 13.30 -18.42 2.91
N ILE A 173 13.86 -17.20 2.87
CA ILE A 173 13.17 -16.02 2.35
C ILE A 173 14.03 -15.35 1.28
N ASP A 174 13.41 -15.04 0.14
CA ASP A 174 14.05 -14.29 -0.94
C ASP A 174 13.48 -12.86 -0.99
N PHE A 175 14.35 -11.87 -0.81
CA PHE A 175 14.00 -10.45 -0.88
C PHE A 175 14.36 -9.80 -2.23
N THR A 176 14.89 -10.55 -3.19
CA THR A 176 15.39 -10.02 -4.46
C THR A 176 14.31 -9.24 -5.24
N GLY A 177 13.09 -9.77 -5.28
CA GLY A 177 11.95 -9.15 -5.96
C GLY A 177 11.46 -7.82 -5.36
N ILE A 178 11.93 -7.46 -4.16
CA ILE A 178 11.59 -6.19 -3.46
C ILE A 178 12.84 -5.39 -3.05
N ARG A 179 14.02 -5.79 -3.54
CA ARG A 179 15.32 -5.21 -3.18
C ARG A 179 15.39 -3.70 -3.41
N ASN A 180 14.84 -3.20 -4.52
CA ASN A 180 14.89 -1.77 -4.84
C ASN A 180 14.06 -0.94 -3.86
N SER A 181 12.89 -1.44 -3.48
CA SER A 181 12.09 -0.80 -2.45
C SER A 181 12.85 -0.74 -1.13
N ILE A 182 13.51 -1.84 -0.72
CA ILE A 182 14.32 -1.88 0.50
C ILE A 182 15.49 -0.89 0.44
N GLU A 183 16.20 -0.85 -0.68
CA GLU A 183 17.29 0.11 -0.90
C GLU A 183 16.82 1.56 -0.76
N ASN A 184 15.66 1.89 -1.33
CA ASN A 184 15.06 3.22 -1.21
C ASN A 184 14.68 3.55 0.25
N GLU A 185 14.26 2.57 1.06
CA GLU A 185 14.01 2.78 2.50
C GLU A 185 15.30 3.06 3.28
N ILE A 186 16.38 2.29 3.02
CA ILE A 186 17.68 2.50 3.66
C ILE A 186 18.19 3.91 3.35
N ARG A 187 18.19 4.28 2.08
CA ARG A 187 18.64 5.59 1.61
C ARG A 187 17.84 6.71 2.27
N HIS A 188 16.52 6.55 2.40
CA HIS A 188 15.65 7.50 3.10
C HIS A 188 16.03 7.70 4.56
N ILE A 189 16.25 6.61 5.31
CA ILE A 189 16.74 6.69 6.68
C ILE A 189 18.07 7.45 6.75
N LEU A 190 18.99 7.20 5.82
CA LEU A 190 20.28 7.89 5.81
C LEU A 190 20.21 9.37 5.38
N ALA A 191 19.23 9.78 4.57
CA ALA A 191 19.03 11.18 4.23
C ALA A 191 18.50 11.99 5.41
N PHE A 192 17.47 11.48 6.10
CA PHE A 192 16.74 12.26 7.11
C PHE A 192 17.14 11.94 8.56
N HIS A 193 17.70 10.75 8.81
CA HIS A 193 17.90 10.21 10.16
C HIS A 193 19.28 9.61 10.37
N ARG A 194 20.27 10.01 9.55
CA ARG A 194 21.66 9.51 9.59
C ARG A 194 22.29 9.54 10.98
N THR A 195 21.99 10.56 11.77
CA THR A 195 22.55 10.77 13.12
C THR A 195 21.92 9.87 14.17
N LYS A 196 20.79 9.21 13.85
CA LYS A 196 20.05 8.32 14.75
C LYS A 196 20.37 6.84 14.53
N VAL A 197 21.23 6.51 13.57
CA VAL A 197 21.50 5.13 13.17
C VAL A 197 23.00 4.84 12.99
N LYS A 198 23.39 3.60 13.22
CA LYS A 198 24.73 3.05 12.93
C LYS A 198 24.72 2.41 11.55
N TYR A 199 25.49 2.96 10.62
CA TYR A 199 25.46 2.58 9.20
C TYR A 199 26.83 2.29 8.60
N ASP A 200 27.89 2.26 9.42
CA ASP A 200 29.29 2.10 9.00
C ASP A 200 29.63 0.72 8.40
N ASP A 201 28.70 -0.23 8.50
CA ASP A 201 28.75 -1.58 7.96
C ASP A 201 28.02 -1.71 6.61
N LEU A 202 27.23 -0.71 6.17
CA LEU A 202 26.52 -0.77 4.90
C LEU A 202 27.48 -0.78 3.70
N PRO A 203 27.17 -1.45 2.60
CA PRO A 203 27.85 -1.23 1.32
C PRO A 203 27.97 0.27 0.95
N MET A 204 29.11 0.69 0.39
CA MET A 204 29.39 2.11 0.13
C MET A 204 28.39 2.76 -0.83
N ASP A 205 27.92 2.00 -1.82
CA ASP A 205 26.87 2.38 -2.76
C ASP A 205 25.55 2.74 -2.06
N LEU A 206 25.19 2.06 -0.96
CA LEU A 206 24.01 2.36 -0.14
C LEU A 206 24.21 3.57 0.78
N ARG A 207 25.45 3.97 1.08
CA ARG A 207 25.75 5.14 1.92
C ARG A 207 25.68 6.47 1.17
N THR A 208 25.58 6.44 -0.16
CA THR A 208 25.57 7.66 -0.98
C THR A 208 24.24 8.40 -0.87
N ALA A 209 24.31 9.71 -0.63
CA ALA A 209 23.14 10.58 -0.39
C ALA A 209 22.51 11.13 -1.68
N ASN A 210 23.04 10.80 -2.86
CA ASN A 210 22.47 11.27 -4.12
C ASN A 210 21.36 10.33 -4.59
N PHE A 211 20.28 10.23 -3.82
CA PHE A 211 19.03 9.65 -4.28
C PHE A 211 17.95 10.73 -4.16
N LYS A 212 17.27 11.00 -5.26
CA LYS A 212 16.04 11.78 -5.27
C LYS A 212 15.14 11.25 -6.36
N TYR A 213 13.83 11.28 -6.12
CA TYR A 213 12.82 11.01 -7.14
C TYR A 213 11.74 12.08 -7.06
N ASP A 214 11.26 12.53 -8.21
CA ASP A 214 10.20 13.54 -8.26
C ASP A 214 8.90 12.96 -7.69
N VAL A 215 8.53 11.74 -8.09
CA VAL A 215 7.43 10.98 -7.48
C VAL A 215 7.81 9.52 -7.27
N ARG A 216 7.53 8.98 -6.09
CA ARG A 216 7.59 7.55 -5.76
C ARG A 216 6.22 7.08 -5.33
N VAL A 217 5.70 6.02 -5.94
CA VAL A 217 4.44 5.40 -5.53
C VAL A 217 4.72 3.98 -5.09
N VAL A 218 4.43 3.67 -3.83
CA VAL A 218 4.54 2.31 -3.27
C VAL A 218 3.14 1.75 -3.14
N CYS A 219 2.86 0.67 -3.85
CA CYS A 219 1.58 -0.04 -3.80
C CYS A 219 1.76 -1.35 -3.05
N GLU A 220 0.84 -1.66 -2.15
CA GLU A 220 0.88 -2.83 -1.26
C GLU A 220 -0.54 -3.39 -1.14
N TRP A 221 -0.71 -4.70 -1.20
CA TRP A 221 -2.02 -5.34 -1.10
C TRP A 221 -1.96 -6.53 -0.14
N ASN A 222 -3.06 -6.84 0.53
CA ASN A 222 -3.06 -7.84 1.62
C ASN A 222 -3.38 -9.27 1.16
N ASP A 223 -3.70 -9.48 -0.12
CA ASP A 223 -3.93 -10.79 -0.73
C ASP A 223 -3.01 -11.00 -1.95
N PRO A 224 -1.98 -11.86 -1.87
CA PRO A 224 -1.02 -12.03 -2.95
C PRO A 224 -1.64 -12.50 -4.28
N TYR A 225 -2.87 -13.02 -4.27
CA TYR A 225 -3.59 -13.45 -5.47
C TYR A 225 -4.47 -12.37 -6.10
N ALA A 226 -4.60 -11.19 -5.46
CA ALA A 226 -5.46 -10.11 -5.93
C ALA A 226 -5.11 -9.67 -7.35
N GLU A 227 -6.07 -9.74 -8.28
CA GLU A 227 -5.88 -9.26 -9.64
C GLU A 227 -6.46 -7.86 -9.85
N PHE A 228 -5.66 -6.93 -10.36
CA PHE A 228 -6.06 -5.54 -10.63
C PHE A 228 -5.17 -4.88 -11.69
N GLU A 229 -5.64 -3.76 -12.24
CA GLU A 229 -4.80 -2.84 -13.02
C GLU A 229 -4.72 -1.47 -12.34
N ILE A 230 -3.52 -0.89 -12.34
CA ILE A 230 -3.26 0.49 -11.94
C ILE A 230 -2.81 1.27 -13.17
N GLN A 231 -3.36 2.46 -13.36
CA GLN A 231 -3.04 3.33 -14.49
C GLN A 231 -2.64 4.72 -14.00
N PHE A 232 -1.49 5.19 -14.46
CA PHE A 232 -0.98 6.53 -14.20
C PHE A 232 -1.18 7.37 -15.46
N VAL A 233 -1.87 8.50 -15.32
CA VAL A 233 -2.09 9.48 -16.39
C VAL A 233 -1.29 10.73 -16.08
N ASN A 234 -0.52 11.24 -17.03
CA ASN A 234 0.26 12.47 -16.83
C ASN A 234 -0.51 13.74 -17.26
N PRO A 235 0.02 14.94 -16.97
CA PRO A 235 -0.61 16.20 -17.35
C PRO A 235 -0.83 16.36 -18.87
N GLY A 236 0.05 15.76 -19.67
CA GLY A 236 -0.08 15.70 -21.13
C GLY A 236 -1.11 14.69 -21.66
N LYS A 237 -1.98 14.15 -20.78
CA LYS A 237 -3.02 13.16 -21.09
C LYS A 237 -2.49 11.93 -21.83
N ARG A 238 -1.29 11.48 -21.44
CA ARG A 238 -0.77 10.15 -21.78
C ARG A 238 -0.95 9.23 -20.59
N TYR A 239 -0.98 7.93 -20.80
CA TYR A 239 -1.08 6.98 -19.69
C TYR A 239 -0.10 5.82 -19.79
N PHE A 240 0.20 5.23 -18.63
CA PHE A 240 0.88 3.96 -18.45
C PHE A 240 0.00 3.06 -17.57
N THR A 241 -0.13 1.78 -17.92
CA THR A 241 -0.92 0.82 -17.14
C THR A 241 -0.05 -0.36 -16.75
N TRP A 242 -0.05 -0.68 -15.46
CA TRP A 242 0.53 -1.90 -14.92
C TRP A 242 -0.58 -2.83 -14.42
N ARG A 243 -0.42 -4.13 -14.63
CA ARG A 243 -1.45 -5.14 -14.33
C ARG A 243 -0.88 -6.19 -13.39
N ASN A 244 -1.43 -6.33 -12.19
CA ASN A 244 -1.20 -7.54 -11.40
C ASN A 244 -2.21 -8.58 -11.86
N SER A 245 -1.83 -9.46 -12.79
CA SER A 245 -2.74 -10.46 -13.34
C SER A 245 -2.02 -11.71 -13.79
N LYS A 246 -2.75 -12.83 -13.75
CA LYS A 246 -2.26 -14.14 -14.21
C LYS A 246 -1.95 -14.16 -15.71
N LEU A 247 -2.48 -13.19 -16.48
CA LEU A 247 -2.35 -13.13 -17.94
C LEU A 247 -1.23 -12.21 -18.43
N ASN A 248 -0.90 -11.13 -17.71
CA ASN A 248 0.03 -10.11 -18.19
C ASN A 248 1.37 -10.08 -17.44
N ASN A 249 1.37 -10.38 -16.14
CA ASN A 249 2.55 -10.31 -15.28
C ASN A 249 2.71 -11.60 -14.47
N THR A 250 2.47 -12.75 -15.11
CA THR A 250 2.43 -14.07 -14.46
C THR A 250 3.70 -14.36 -13.68
N GLN A 251 4.88 -14.12 -14.26
CA GLN A 251 6.15 -14.40 -13.58
C GLN A 251 6.34 -13.55 -12.34
N ARG A 252 5.98 -12.26 -12.41
CA ARG A 252 6.11 -11.30 -11.31
C ARG A 252 5.10 -11.57 -10.19
N MET A 253 3.88 -11.95 -10.55
CA MET A 253 2.85 -12.38 -9.59
C MET A 253 3.26 -13.68 -8.92
N LEU A 254 3.78 -14.66 -9.69
CA LEU A 254 4.27 -15.93 -9.17
C LEU A 254 5.44 -15.73 -8.21
N ASP A 255 6.40 -14.86 -8.55
CA ASP A 255 7.53 -14.47 -7.69
C ASP A 255 7.03 -13.93 -6.34
N GLY A 256 6.05 -13.00 -6.36
CA GLY A 256 5.42 -12.49 -5.14
C GLY A 256 4.70 -13.56 -4.31
N VAL A 257 3.94 -14.45 -4.96
CA VAL A 257 3.25 -15.57 -4.28
C VAL A 257 4.27 -16.54 -3.67
N THR A 258 5.33 -16.89 -4.40
CA THR A 258 6.36 -17.84 -3.96
C THR A 258 7.18 -17.30 -2.80
N ASN A 259 7.56 -16.01 -2.85
CA ASN A 259 8.44 -15.39 -1.87
C ASN A 259 7.69 -14.62 -0.78
N GLY A 260 6.36 -14.64 -0.81
CA GLY A 260 5.51 -14.09 0.24
C GLY A 260 5.53 -12.56 0.28
N TYR A 261 5.41 -11.91 -0.87
CA TYR A 261 5.23 -10.46 -0.93
C TYR A 261 4.22 -9.98 -1.97
N ALA A 262 3.56 -8.87 -1.64
CA ALA A 262 2.39 -8.36 -2.31
C ALA A 262 2.49 -6.84 -2.40
N MET A 263 3.56 -6.37 -3.05
CA MET A 263 3.87 -4.97 -3.20
C MET A 263 4.58 -4.70 -4.52
N GLU A 264 4.50 -3.46 -5.01
CA GLU A 264 5.22 -2.96 -6.18
C GLU A 264 5.58 -1.48 -6.00
N GLU A 265 6.69 -1.05 -6.58
CA GLU A 265 7.16 0.33 -6.52
C GLU A 265 7.23 0.95 -7.92
N PHE A 266 6.67 2.15 -8.06
CA PHE A 266 6.71 2.93 -9.29
C PHE A 266 7.47 4.23 -9.05
N ILE A 267 8.53 4.46 -9.82
CA ILE A 267 9.30 5.70 -9.80
C ILE A 267 8.97 6.51 -11.05
N ILE A 268 8.55 7.77 -10.86
CA ILE A 268 8.39 8.77 -11.89
C ILE A 268 9.55 9.76 -11.76
N ASP A 269 10.47 9.67 -12.71
CA ASP A 269 11.67 10.50 -12.82
C ASP A 269 11.41 11.54 -13.91
N ASP A 270 11.76 12.80 -13.69
CA ASP A 270 11.40 13.96 -14.54
C ASP A 270 9.87 14.13 -14.68
N ALA A 271 9.17 14.18 -13.54
CA ALA A 271 7.71 14.30 -13.52
C ALA A 271 7.28 15.66 -14.12
N ALA A 272 6.40 15.61 -15.13
CA ALA A 272 5.83 16.82 -15.71
C ALA A 272 4.96 17.54 -14.66
N GLN A 273 5.11 18.87 -14.59
CA GLN A 273 4.26 19.73 -13.76
C GLN A 273 2.79 19.64 -14.20
N GLY A 274 1.90 19.60 -13.23
CA GLY A 274 0.45 19.57 -13.42
C GLY A 274 -0.23 18.39 -12.74
N GLU A 275 -1.47 18.12 -13.17
CA GLU A 275 -2.31 17.05 -12.62
C GLU A 275 -1.91 15.68 -13.18
N TRP A 276 -1.56 14.77 -12.26
CA TRP A 276 -1.42 13.34 -12.48
C TRP A 276 -2.66 12.61 -11.93
N ILE A 277 -3.13 11.61 -12.66
CA ILE A 277 -4.29 10.80 -12.25
C ILE A 277 -3.84 9.38 -12.01
N ILE A 278 -4.24 8.81 -10.88
CA ILE A 278 -4.05 7.39 -10.56
C ILE A 278 -5.41 6.71 -10.65
N ASN A 279 -5.58 5.81 -11.60
CA ASN A 279 -6.78 5.00 -11.76
C ASN A 279 -6.52 3.56 -11.32
N LEU A 280 -7.57 2.88 -10.88
CA LEU A 280 -7.55 1.47 -10.50
C LEU A 280 -8.77 0.76 -11.09
N LYS A 281 -8.58 -0.50 -11.46
CA LYS A 281 -9.68 -1.43 -11.74
C LYS A 281 -9.34 -2.78 -11.16
N ALA A 282 -10.13 -3.26 -10.21
CA ALA A 282 -10.05 -4.61 -9.69
C ALA A 282 -10.66 -5.60 -10.69
N LYS A 283 -10.15 -6.83 -10.72
CA LYS A 283 -10.70 -7.91 -11.55
C LYS A 283 -11.73 -8.76 -10.80
N GLU A 284 -11.60 -8.84 -9.49
CA GLU A 284 -12.42 -9.71 -8.64
C GLU A 284 -13.53 -8.93 -7.93
N GLU A 285 -14.71 -9.56 -7.83
CA GLU A 285 -15.76 -9.21 -6.86
C GLU A 285 -15.46 -9.96 -5.55
N ASP A 286 -14.43 -9.56 -4.80
CA ASP A 286 -14.15 -10.21 -3.51
C ASP A 286 -15.11 -9.69 -2.43
N THR A 287 -16.19 -10.42 -2.18
CA THR A 287 -17.19 -10.15 -1.14
C THR A 287 -16.96 -10.98 0.14
N GLY A 288 -15.73 -11.45 0.36
CA GLY A 288 -15.43 -12.31 1.50
C GLY A 288 -15.50 -11.63 2.88
N ILE A 289 -15.60 -12.46 3.92
CA ILE A 289 -15.51 -12.10 5.36
C ILE A 289 -14.20 -11.33 5.68
N ASN A 290 -13.14 -11.55 4.89
CA ASN A 290 -11.86 -10.88 5.02
C ASN A 290 -11.58 -10.06 3.75
N PRO A 291 -11.74 -8.74 3.79
CA PRO A 291 -11.66 -7.91 2.60
C PRO A 291 -10.24 -7.84 2.05
N THR A 292 -10.14 -7.78 0.73
CA THR A 292 -8.89 -7.45 0.03
C THR A 292 -8.72 -5.94 -0.02
N PHE A 293 -7.62 -5.45 0.54
CA PHE A 293 -7.22 -4.06 0.54
C PHE A 293 -6.02 -3.83 -0.37
N PHE A 294 -6.05 -2.70 -1.05
CA PHE A 294 -4.96 -2.09 -1.78
C PHE A 294 -4.59 -0.78 -1.08
N LYS A 295 -3.41 -0.74 -0.48
CA LYS A 295 -2.77 0.46 0.06
C LYS A 295 -1.85 1.03 -1.00
N TYR A 296 -1.85 2.34 -1.15
CA TYR A 296 -0.79 3.03 -1.87
C TYR A 296 -0.32 4.23 -1.08
N THR A 297 0.99 4.50 -1.16
CA THR A 297 1.59 5.71 -0.63
C THR A 297 2.27 6.45 -1.77
N VAL A 298 1.86 7.69 -1.99
CA VAL A 298 2.50 8.60 -2.96
C VAL A 298 3.44 9.50 -2.19
N TYR A 299 4.70 9.54 -2.61
CA TYR A 299 5.70 10.49 -2.15
C TYR A 299 6.03 11.45 -3.28
N THR A 300 6.06 12.75 -3.00
CA THR A 300 6.59 13.78 -3.91
C THR A 300 7.91 14.31 -3.37
N ASP A 301 8.83 14.72 -4.24
CA ASP A 301 10.15 15.22 -3.85
C ASP A 301 10.90 14.23 -2.93
N TYR A 302 10.76 12.94 -3.22
CA TYR A 302 11.28 11.86 -2.39
C TYR A 302 12.81 11.96 -2.25
N GLY A 303 13.29 12.01 -1.01
CA GLY A 303 14.70 12.21 -0.66
C GLY A 303 15.12 13.68 -0.52
N LEU A 304 14.22 14.65 -0.75
CA LEU A 304 14.49 16.08 -0.59
C LEU A 304 13.85 16.64 0.70
N PRO A 305 14.33 17.78 1.24
CA PRO A 305 13.70 18.44 2.38
C PRO A 305 12.24 18.87 2.17
N THR A 306 11.80 18.97 0.90
CA THR A 306 10.41 19.29 0.51
C THR A 306 9.53 18.06 0.34
N GLU A 307 10.03 16.87 0.70
CA GLU A 307 9.28 15.62 0.57
C GLU A 307 7.91 15.71 1.25
N THR A 308 6.87 15.27 0.54
CA THR A 308 5.55 15.04 1.11
C THR A 308 5.10 13.61 0.83
N SER A 309 4.19 13.09 1.65
CA SER A 309 3.63 11.76 1.44
C SER A 309 2.16 11.67 1.84
N GLU A 310 1.37 10.94 1.07
CA GLU A 310 -0.01 10.60 1.40
C GLU A 310 -0.24 9.10 1.22
N THR A 311 -0.84 8.46 2.24
CA THR A 311 -1.21 7.04 2.23
C THR A 311 -2.73 6.92 2.19
N ARG A 312 -3.23 6.07 1.30
CA ARG A 312 -4.65 5.73 1.19
C ARG A 312 -4.85 4.23 1.07
N VAL A 313 -5.97 3.74 1.61
CA VAL A 313 -6.29 2.31 1.66
C VAL A 313 -7.68 2.08 1.10
N ILE A 314 -7.74 1.28 0.04
CA ILE A 314 -8.94 1.03 -0.74
C ILE A 314 -9.29 -0.44 -0.65
N GLN A 315 -10.54 -0.73 -0.31
CA GLN A 315 -11.06 -2.08 -0.46
C GLN A 315 -11.29 -2.36 -1.95
N LEU A 316 -10.65 -3.41 -2.48
CA LEU A 316 -10.73 -3.76 -3.90
C LEU A 316 -12.12 -4.26 -4.30
N ALA A 317 -12.86 -4.83 -3.35
CA ALA A 317 -14.23 -5.25 -3.54
C ALA A 317 -15.07 -4.11 -4.17
N ASN A 318 -15.89 -4.46 -5.14
CA ASN A 318 -16.79 -3.54 -5.85
C ASN A 318 -16.09 -2.47 -6.70
N GLN A 319 -14.78 -2.56 -6.92
CA GLN A 319 -14.02 -1.69 -7.84
C GLN A 319 -13.81 -2.35 -9.20
N THR A 320 -14.81 -3.10 -9.69
CA THR A 320 -14.75 -3.82 -10.98
C THR A 320 -14.88 -2.87 -12.18
N GLN A 321 -15.49 -1.70 -11.97
CA GLN A 321 -15.39 -0.57 -12.87
C GLN A 321 -14.12 0.22 -12.57
N LYS A 322 -13.52 0.80 -13.61
CA LYS A 322 -12.34 1.64 -13.44
C LYS A 322 -12.74 2.89 -12.65
N VAL A 323 -11.99 3.20 -11.59
CA VAL A 323 -12.21 4.35 -10.71
C VAL A 323 -10.94 5.20 -10.61
N THR A 324 -11.08 6.51 -10.39
CA THR A 324 -9.95 7.39 -10.06
C THR A 324 -9.69 7.27 -8.56
N LEU A 325 -8.48 6.85 -8.18
CA LEU A 325 -8.06 6.79 -6.79
C LEU A 325 -7.61 8.15 -6.27
N ASP A 326 -6.86 8.88 -7.10
CA ASP A 326 -6.28 10.15 -6.72
C ASP A 326 -5.99 11.06 -7.91
N ARG A 327 -5.91 12.36 -7.61
CA ARG A 327 -5.45 13.42 -8.51
C ARG A 327 -4.35 14.19 -7.83
N LEU A 328 -3.11 13.80 -8.10
CA LEU A 328 -1.91 14.43 -7.56
C LEU A 328 -1.57 15.66 -8.41
N ARG A 329 -1.34 16.81 -7.77
CA ARG A 329 -0.75 17.97 -8.46
C ARG A 329 0.74 18.03 -8.15
N TYR A 330 1.58 17.82 -9.17
CA TYR A 330 3.02 18.00 -9.06
C TYR A 330 3.38 19.43 -9.52
N GLU A 331 4.11 20.17 -8.69
CA GLU A 331 4.43 21.59 -8.90
C GLU A 331 5.83 21.84 -9.47
#